data_AF-A0A3S4V399-F1
#
_entry.id   AF-A0A3S4V399-F1
#
_cell.length_a   1.000
_cell.length_b   1.000
_cell.length_c   1.000
_cell.angle_alpha   90.00
_cell.angle_beta   90.00
_cell.angle_gamma   90.00
#
_symmetry.space_group_name_H-M   'P 1'
#
loop_
_entity.id
_entity.type
_entity.pdbx_description
1 polymer ?
#
loop_
_entity_poly.entity_id
_entity_poly.type
_entity_poly.pdbx_seq_one_letter_code
_entity_poly.pdbx_strand_id
1 'polypeptide(L)'
;MNIFMFGYISYKNYNMLTIEKIKTDFSYIQSLIGNSESYHDSPIFNGYGDFCDLYFKAKDKKIKQEQIDTYNKFKETFRDFIPEIEKYILSSLKNSEISIKEEIRKKELILDVIQVTFDNSKYDLVLVCGKTLKRFFFFTKNIDIRVEFKNGRIKTIQRKKDTTEDND
;
A
#
# COMPACT_ATOMS: atom_id res chain seq x y z
N MET A 1 -25.93 28.92 -37.29
CA MET A 1 -24.57 29.07 -36.71
C MET A 1 -24.46 28.06 -35.58
N ASN A 2 -23.82 26.92 -35.85
CA ASN A 2 -23.71 25.80 -34.92
C ASN A 2 -22.63 26.09 -33.88
N ILE A 3 -23.00 26.05 -32.59
CA ILE A 3 -22.04 26.04 -31.50
C ILE A 3 -22.04 24.62 -30.95
N PHE A 4 -20.89 23.96 -31.09
CA PHE A 4 -20.64 22.59 -30.68
C PHE A 4 -20.79 22.44 -29.16
N MET A 5 -21.64 21.50 -28.74
CA MET A 5 -21.58 20.92 -27.40
C MET A 5 -20.29 20.11 -27.29
N PHE A 6 -19.33 20.58 -26.50
CA PHE A 6 -18.24 19.73 -26.03
C PHE A 6 -18.77 18.82 -24.93
N GLY A 7 -19.02 17.57 -25.29
CA GLY A 7 -19.26 16.50 -24.32
C GLY A 7 -18.04 16.34 -23.41
N TYR A 8 -18.27 16.48 -22.11
CA TYR A 8 -17.31 16.06 -21.08
C TYR A 8 -17.26 14.53 -21.09
N ILE A 9 -16.31 13.96 -21.82
CA ILE A 9 -16.01 12.53 -21.72
C ILE A 9 -15.21 12.34 -20.42
N SER A 10 -15.87 11.74 -19.43
CA SER A 10 -15.27 11.30 -18.17
C SER A 10 -14.27 10.17 -18.43
N TYR A 11 -12.97 10.45 -18.33
CA TYR A 11 -11.87 9.48 -18.45
C TYR A 11 -11.71 8.61 -17.18
N LYS A 12 -12.79 8.03 -16.63
CA LYS A 12 -12.75 7.34 -15.33
C LYS A 12 -12.89 5.81 -15.32
N ASN A 13 -12.86 5.10 -16.45
CA ASN A 13 -13.23 3.67 -16.47
C ASN A 13 -12.23 2.66 -17.07
N TYR A 14 -10.93 2.97 -17.16
CA TYR A 14 -9.96 1.99 -17.73
C TYR A 14 -9.11 1.20 -16.71
N ASN A 15 -9.17 1.50 -15.40
CA ASN A 15 -8.19 0.98 -14.44
C ASN A 15 -8.75 0.27 -13.19
N MET A 16 -10.05 -0.04 -13.17
CA MET A 16 -10.64 -0.86 -12.10
C MET A 16 -10.32 -2.34 -12.31
N LEU A 17 -9.91 -3.01 -11.24
CA LEU A 17 -9.74 -4.46 -11.23
C LEU A 17 -11.10 -5.14 -11.18
N THR A 18 -11.16 -6.34 -11.74
CA THR A 18 -12.28 -7.28 -11.63
C THR A 18 -11.73 -8.61 -11.11
N ILE A 19 -12.61 -9.48 -10.59
CA ILE A 19 -12.21 -10.85 -10.20
C ILE A 19 -11.60 -11.59 -11.39
N GLU A 20 -12.17 -11.44 -12.58
CA GLU A 20 -11.70 -12.08 -13.81
C GLU A 20 -10.29 -11.63 -14.19
N LYS A 21 -10.01 -10.32 -14.16
CA LYS A 21 -8.67 -9.78 -14.40
C LYS A 21 -7.66 -10.34 -13.41
N ILE A 22 -7.99 -10.34 -12.11
CA ILE A 22 -7.08 -10.90 -11.11
C ILE A 22 -6.80 -12.38 -11.37
N LYS A 23 -7.82 -13.18 -11.65
CA LYS A 23 -7.61 -14.61 -11.91
C LYS A 23 -6.82 -14.91 -13.19
N THR A 24 -6.83 -13.99 -14.15
CA THR A 24 -6.18 -14.18 -15.45
C THR A 24 -4.76 -13.60 -15.47
N ASP A 25 -4.59 -12.42 -14.88
CA ASP A 25 -3.38 -11.61 -15.03
C ASP A 25 -2.45 -11.72 -13.81
N PHE A 26 -2.97 -12.07 -12.63
CA PHE A 26 -2.17 -12.11 -11.40
C PHE A 26 -1.53 -13.49 -11.22
N SER A 27 -0.36 -13.49 -10.60
CA SER A 27 0.31 -14.72 -10.19
C SER A 27 -0.37 -15.32 -8.96
N TYR A 28 -0.85 -16.56 -9.05
CA TYR A 28 -1.36 -17.27 -7.88
C TYR A 28 -0.20 -17.89 -7.09
N ILE A 29 -0.11 -17.53 -5.81
CA ILE A 29 0.92 -17.98 -4.88
C ILE A 29 0.26 -18.79 -3.78
N GLN A 30 0.73 -20.02 -3.58
CA GLN A 30 0.31 -20.89 -2.49
C GLN A 30 1.53 -21.24 -1.63
N SER A 31 1.47 -20.92 -0.35
CA SER A 31 2.52 -21.31 0.59
C SER A 31 2.47 -22.81 0.85
N LEU A 32 3.62 -23.47 0.76
CA LEU A 32 3.79 -24.89 1.12
C LEU A 32 3.58 -25.13 2.62
N ILE A 33 3.74 -24.09 3.44
CA ILE A 33 3.61 -24.14 4.90
C ILE A 33 2.55 -23.12 5.32
N GLY A 34 1.56 -23.56 6.11
CA GLY A 34 0.56 -22.67 6.71
C GLY A 34 -0.65 -22.32 5.85
N ASN A 35 -0.95 -23.08 4.79
CA ASN A 35 -2.18 -23.00 3.98
C ASN A 35 -2.59 -21.57 3.58
N SER A 36 -1.62 -20.70 3.34
CA SER A 36 -1.89 -19.33 2.88
C SER A 36 -1.80 -19.28 1.38
N GLU A 37 -2.79 -18.66 0.75
CA GLU A 37 -2.84 -18.46 -0.68
C GLU A 37 -3.18 -17.00 -0.99
N SER A 38 -2.62 -16.50 -2.09
CA SER A 38 -2.83 -15.13 -2.56
C SER A 38 -2.78 -15.07 -4.08
N TYR A 39 -3.47 -14.10 -4.66
CA TYR A 39 -3.14 -13.59 -5.99
C TYR A 39 -2.23 -12.37 -5.85
N HIS A 40 -1.18 -12.30 -6.66
CA HIS A 40 -0.13 -11.30 -6.56
C HIS A 40 0.13 -10.60 -7.90
N ASP A 41 0.35 -9.29 -7.81
CA ASP A 41 0.80 -8.41 -8.89
C ASP A 41 1.65 -7.28 -8.30
N SER A 42 2.35 -6.52 -9.14
CA SER A 42 3.18 -5.39 -8.72
C SER A 42 2.77 -4.09 -9.44
N PRO A 43 1.60 -3.51 -9.10
CA PRO A 43 1.16 -2.25 -9.68
C PRO A 43 2.09 -1.06 -9.36
N ILE A 44 2.10 -0.09 -10.26
CA ILE A 44 2.87 1.15 -10.10
C ILE A 44 1.99 2.26 -9.53
N PHE A 45 2.46 2.90 -8.46
CA PHE A 45 1.84 4.09 -7.87
C PHE A 45 2.75 5.31 -8.13
N ASN A 46 2.57 5.95 -9.29
CA ASN A 46 3.40 7.09 -9.72
C ASN A 46 3.56 8.15 -8.62
N GLY A 47 4.82 8.48 -8.30
CA GLY A 47 5.20 9.42 -7.24
C GLY A 47 5.33 8.81 -5.85
N TYR A 48 5.19 7.48 -5.72
CA TYR A 48 5.19 6.76 -4.45
C TYR A 48 6.02 5.47 -4.51
N GLY A 49 7.12 5.49 -5.29
CA GLY A 49 7.98 4.32 -5.53
C GLY A 49 7.74 3.65 -6.87
N ASP A 50 8.68 2.77 -7.24
CA ASP A 50 8.73 2.13 -8.56
C ASP A 50 7.89 0.84 -8.63
N PHE A 51 7.75 0.14 -7.50
CA PHE A 51 6.99 -1.12 -7.40
C PHE A 51 6.27 -1.19 -6.05
N CYS A 52 5.02 -1.65 -6.08
CA CYS A 52 4.24 -1.93 -4.88
C CYS A 52 3.68 -3.34 -4.99
N ASP A 53 4.03 -4.23 -4.06
CA ASP A 53 3.52 -5.59 -4.09
C ASP A 53 2.05 -5.62 -3.65
N LEU A 54 1.17 -6.02 -4.55
CA LEU A 54 -0.24 -6.20 -4.28
C LEU A 54 -0.53 -7.68 -4.01
N TYR A 55 -1.21 -7.97 -2.90
CA TYR A 55 -1.67 -9.30 -2.54
C TYR A 55 -3.16 -9.31 -2.23
N PHE A 56 -3.93 -10.09 -2.97
CA PHE A 56 -5.28 -10.48 -2.59
C PHE A 56 -5.22 -11.83 -1.89
N LYS A 57 -5.47 -11.86 -0.57
CA LYS A 57 -5.57 -13.13 0.14
C LYS A 57 -6.73 -13.93 -0.44
N ALA A 58 -6.47 -15.19 -0.73
CA ALA A 58 -7.44 -16.12 -1.27
C ALA A 58 -7.84 -17.16 -0.21
N LYS A 59 -8.97 -17.83 -0.43
CA LYS A 59 -9.31 -19.09 0.23
C LYS A 59 -9.89 -20.06 -0.78
N ASP A 60 -9.36 -21.29 -0.85
CA ASP A 60 -9.71 -22.29 -1.84
C ASP A 60 -9.67 -21.76 -3.29
N LYS A 61 -8.61 -21.01 -3.63
CA LYS A 61 -8.39 -20.27 -4.90
C LYS A 61 -9.44 -19.20 -5.21
N LYS A 62 -10.28 -18.84 -4.25
CA LYS A 62 -11.34 -17.83 -4.42
C LYS A 62 -10.90 -16.50 -3.79
N ILE A 63 -11.42 -15.43 -4.38
CA ILE A 63 -11.41 -14.06 -3.86
C ILE A 63 -12.85 -13.53 -3.93
N LYS A 64 -13.20 -12.57 -3.06
CA LYS A 64 -14.54 -11.99 -2.98
C LYS A 64 -14.64 -10.67 -3.72
N GLN A 65 -15.84 -10.32 -4.18
CA GLN A 65 -16.09 -9.02 -4.79
C GLN A 65 -15.78 -7.86 -3.83
N GLU A 66 -16.09 -8.03 -2.55
CA GLU A 66 -15.79 -7.05 -1.49
C GLU A 66 -14.29 -6.69 -1.42
N GLN A 67 -13.40 -7.62 -1.73
CA GLN A 67 -11.95 -7.37 -1.77
C GLN A 67 -11.60 -6.46 -2.95
N ILE A 68 -12.22 -6.70 -4.10
CA ILE A 68 -12.05 -5.90 -5.32
C ILE A 68 -12.52 -4.48 -5.09
N ASP A 69 -13.71 -4.34 -4.51
CA ASP A 69 -14.33 -3.05 -4.22
C ASP A 69 -13.49 -2.26 -3.21
N THR A 70 -12.96 -2.94 -2.19
CA THR A 70 -12.05 -2.37 -1.19
C THR A 70 -10.79 -1.81 -1.85
N TYR A 71 -10.13 -2.60 -2.70
CA TYR A 71 -8.91 -2.17 -3.37
C TYR A 71 -9.16 -1.05 -4.39
N ASN A 72 -10.20 -1.19 -5.23
CA ASN A 72 -10.52 -0.16 -6.22
C ASN A 72 -10.82 1.19 -5.54
N LYS A 73 -11.58 1.17 -4.44
CA LYS A 73 -11.82 2.38 -3.63
C LYS A 73 -10.51 2.93 -3.05
N PHE A 74 -9.66 2.08 -2.49
CA PHE A 74 -8.35 2.50 -1.99
C PHE A 74 -7.51 3.15 -3.10
N LYS A 75 -7.40 2.53 -4.28
CA LYS A 75 -6.64 3.04 -5.43
C LYS A 75 -7.11 4.42 -5.89
N GLU A 76 -8.39 4.73 -5.73
CA GLU A 76 -8.94 6.06 -6.02
C GLU A 76 -8.60 7.10 -4.95
N THR A 77 -8.61 6.72 -3.67
CA THR A 77 -8.54 7.66 -2.54
C THR A 77 -7.23 7.62 -1.77
N PHE A 78 -6.25 6.80 -2.15
CA PHE A 78 -5.05 6.58 -1.31
C PHE A 78 -4.27 7.88 -1.02
N ARG A 79 -4.29 8.82 -1.98
CA ARG A 79 -3.61 10.12 -1.86
C ARG A 79 -4.15 10.95 -0.71
N ASP A 80 -5.41 10.79 -0.35
CA ASP A 80 -6.06 11.51 0.74
C ASP A 80 -5.49 11.10 2.11
N PHE A 81 -4.92 9.90 2.21
CA PHE A 81 -4.33 9.36 3.43
C PHE A 81 -2.85 9.75 3.63
N ILE A 82 -2.17 10.19 2.55
CA ILE A 82 -0.73 10.47 2.57
C ILE A 82 -0.36 11.54 3.62
N PRO A 83 -1.07 12.68 3.76
CA PRO A 83 -0.72 13.69 4.76
C PRO A 83 -0.80 13.16 6.20
N GLU A 84 -1.76 12.29 6.50
CA GLU A 84 -1.91 11.69 7.83
C GLU A 84 -0.77 10.72 8.14
N ILE A 85 -0.39 9.89 7.16
CA ILE A 85 0.74 8.95 7.27
C ILE A 85 2.07 9.71 7.45
N GLU A 86 2.31 10.74 6.65
CA GLU A 86 3.49 11.61 6.74
C GLU A 86 3.59 12.29 8.12
N LYS A 87 2.47 12.83 8.60
CA LYS A 87 2.39 13.42 9.94
C LYS A 87 2.73 12.38 11.02
N TYR A 88 2.21 11.16 10.90
CA TYR A 88 2.50 10.08 11.84
C TYR A 88 4.00 9.73 11.84
N ILE A 89 4.61 9.57 10.66
CA ILE A 89 6.05 9.29 10.53
C ILE A 89 6.88 10.31 11.32
N LEU A 90 6.61 11.60 11.10
CA LEU A 90 7.38 12.67 11.77
C LEU A 90 7.12 12.76 13.28
N SER A 91 5.96 12.32 13.76
CA SER A 91 5.64 12.27 15.19
C SER A 91 6.15 11.01 15.90
N SER A 92 6.43 9.94 15.14
CA SER A 92 6.85 8.62 15.66
C SER A 92 8.35 8.37 15.48
N LEU A 93 9.12 9.43 15.24
CA LEU A 93 10.57 9.35 15.13
C LEU A 93 11.19 8.90 16.46
N LYS A 94 12.15 7.98 16.38
CA LYS A 94 12.99 7.59 17.50
C LYS A 94 13.93 8.75 17.86
N ASN A 95 14.43 8.79 19.10
CA ASN A 95 15.39 9.83 19.53
C ASN A 95 16.61 9.93 18.59
N SER A 96 17.09 8.80 18.07
CA SER A 96 18.21 8.73 17.11
C SER A 96 17.90 9.24 15.69
N GLU A 97 16.64 9.63 15.42
CA GLU A 97 16.16 10.16 14.14
C GLU A 97 15.78 11.64 14.22
N ILE A 98 15.60 12.18 15.43
CA ILE A 98 15.18 13.57 15.62
C ILE A 98 16.18 14.53 14.97
N SER A 99 17.49 14.23 15.06
CA SER A 99 18.55 15.05 14.45
C SER A 99 18.50 15.10 12.93
N ILE A 100 17.90 14.10 12.28
CA ILE A 100 17.77 14.00 10.81
C ILE A 100 16.32 14.20 10.34
N LYS A 101 15.45 14.77 11.19
CA LYS A 101 14.02 14.97 10.91
C LYS A 101 13.75 15.71 9.61
N GLU A 102 14.52 16.76 9.31
CA GLU A 102 14.34 17.53 8.07
C GLU A 102 14.78 16.77 6.82
N GLU A 103 15.74 15.86 6.93
CA GLU A 103 16.09 14.95 5.84
C GLU A 103 14.96 13.96 5.59
N ILE A 104 14.40 13.38 6.66
CA ILE A 104 13.25 12.47 6.59
C ILE A 104 12.05 13.16 5.93
N ARG A 105 11.75 14.40 6.32
CA ARG A 105 10.64 15.18 5.76
C ARG A 105 10.75 15.38 4.25
N LYS A 106 11.97 15.50 3.72
CA LYS A 106 12.22 15.73 2.28
C LYS A 106 12.25 14.44 1.46
N LYS A 107 12.38 13.27 2.10
CA LYS A 107 12.35 12.00 1.37
C LYS A 107 10.95 11.69 0.89
N GLU A 108 10.85 11.05 -0.26
CA GLU A 108 9.58 10.55 -0.79
C GLU A 108 9.06 9.40 0.07
N LEU A 109 7.74 9.29 0.20
CA LEU A 109 7.09 8.13 0.78
C LEU A 109 6.95 7.06 -0.29
N ILE A 110 7.37 5.84 0.03
CA ILE A 110 7.31 4.68 -0.85
C ILE A 110 6.19 3.76 -0.36
N LEU A 111 5.37 3.25 -1.29
CA LEU A 111 4.31 2.28 -1.05
C LEU A 111 4.87 0.89 -1.37
N ASP A 112 5.23 0.12 -0.35
CA ASP A 112 5.94 -1.14 -0.53
C ASP A 112 4.98 -2.31 -0.78
N VAL A 113 3.91 -2.43 0.04
CA VAL A 113 3.01 -3.58 0.00
C VAL A 113 1.57 -3.15 0.25
N ILE A 114 0.64 -3.65 -0.55
CA ILE A 114 -0.79 -3.60 -0.31
C ILE A 114 -1.31 -5.02 -0.17
N GLN A 115 -1.94 -5.33 0.97
CA GLN A 115 -2.56 -6.63 1.21
C GLN A 115 -4.06 -6.46 1.48
N VAL A 116 -4.89 -7.09 0.66
CA VAL A 116 -6.35 -7.15 0.83
C VAL A 116 -6.72 -8.48 1.49
N THR A 117 -7.45 -8.41 2.60
CA THR A 117 -7.78 -9.59 3.41
C THR A 117 -9.00 -10.34 2.85
N PHE A 118 -9.13 -11.64 3.13
CA PHE A 118 -10.28 -12.45 2.68
C PHE A 118 -11.44 -12.43 3.69
N ASP A 119 -11.13 -12.66 4.97
CA ASP A 119 -12.09 -12.72 6.07
C ASP A 119 -11.42 -12.22 7.36
N ASN A 120 -11.17 -10.92 7.46
CA ASN A 120 -10.55 -10.33 8.64
C ASN A 120 -11.48 -9.30 9.31
N SER A 121 -11.92 -9.62 10.52
CA SER A 121 -12.79 -8.74 11.31
C SER A 121 -12.11 -7.44 11.73
N LYS A 122 -10.78 -7.42 11.81
CA LYS A 122 -10.02 -6.25 12.28
C LYS A 122 -9.83 -5.22 11.17
N TYR A 123 -9.53 -5.62 9.94
CA TYR A 123 -9.22 -4.71 8.83
C TYR A 123 -9.47 -5.38 7.47
N ASP A 124 -9.79 -4.58 6.46
CA ASP A 124 -10.07 -5.05 5.10
C ASP A 124 -8.82 -4.98 4.22
N LEU A 125 -7.95 -4.01 4.50
CA LEU A 125 -6.74 -3.76 3.73
C LEU A 125 -5.60 -3.32 4.66
N VAL A 126 -4.38 -3.71 4.32
CA VAL A 126 -3.15 -3.25 4.95
C VAL A 126 -2.29 -2.60 3.89
N LEU A 127 -1.79 -1.41 4.17
CA LEU A 127 -0.70 -0.78 3.44
C LEU A 127 0.57 -0.85 4.29
N VAL A 128 1.67 -1.30 3.70
CA VAL A 128 3.01 -1.06 4.21
C VAL A 128 3.64 0.00 3.33
N CYS A 129 4.11 1.06 3.96
CA CYS A 129 4.77 2.16 3.29
C CYS A 129 5.83 2.76 4.21
N GLY A 130 6.78 3.49 3.64
CA GLY A 130 7.86 4.00 4.45
C GLY A 130 8.74 5.02 3.75
N LYS A 131 9.79 5.41 4.47
CA LYS A 131 10.85 6.27 3.95
C LYS A 131 12.19 5.58 4.10
N THR A 132 12.92 5.47 3.01
CA THR A 132 14.28 4.94 3.00
C THR A 132 15.31 6.06 3.05
N LEU A 133 16.20 5.98 4.03
CA LEU A 133 17.33 6.89 4.22
C LEU A 133 18.61 6.12 3.93
N LYS A 134 19.39 6.57 2.95
CA LYS A 134 20.76 6.06 2.75
C LYS A 134 21.68 6.75 3.78
N ARG A 135 22.24 6.00 4.72
CA ARG A 135 23.38 6.45 5.55
C ARG A 135 24.70 6.01 4.91
N PHE A 136 25.80 6.49 5.48
CA PHE A 136 27.16 6.35 4.92
C PHE A 136 27.57 4.87 4.70
N PHE A 137 28.37 4.67 3.64
CA PHE A 137 28.90 3.43 3.07
C PHE A 137 27.91 2.32 2.67
N PHE A 138 27.09 1.74 3.56
CA PHE A 138 26.15 0.65 3.19
C PHE A 138 24.87 0.56 4.02
N PHE A 139 24.66 1.42 5.02
CA PHE A 139 23.53 1.30 5.92
C PHE A 139 22.30 2.06 5.39
N THR A 140 21.31 1.34 4.87
CA THR A 140 19.97 1.89 4.64
C THR A 140 19.15 1.80 5.91
N LYS A 141 18.64 2.94 6.38
CA LYS A 141 17.66 2.98 7.45
C LYS A 141 16.26 3.15 6.85
N ASN A 142 15.36 2.23 7.18
CA ASN A 142 13.98 2.28 6.74
C ASN A 142 13.07 2.71 7.90
N ILE A 143 12.15 3.62 7.63
CA ILE A 143 11.05 3.93 8.54
C ILE A 143 9.81 3.28 7.96
N ASP A 144 9.55 2.04 8.37
CA ASP A 144 8.44 1.26 7.86
C ASP A 144 7.18 1.46 8.70
N ILE A 145 6.12 1.85 8.04
CA ILE A 145 4.80 2.08 8.62
C ILE A 145 3.84 1.03 8.07
N ARG A 146 3.05 0.45 8.98
CA ARG A 146 1.92 -0.39 8.68
C ARG A 146 0.64 0.39 8.97
N VAL A 147 -0.16 0.58 7.94
CA VAL A 147 -1.46 1.25 8.00
C VAL A 147 -2.54 0.19 7.78
N GLU A 148 -3.44 0.04 8.74
CA GLU A 148 -4.60 -0.83 8.60
C GLU A 148 -5.82 0.00 8.23
N PHE A 149 -6.57 -0.45 7.24
CA PHE A 149 -7.81 0.18 6.79
C PHE A 149 -9.01 -0.69 7.12
N LYS A 150 -10.10 -0.04 7.55
CA LYS A 150 -11.41 -0.68 7.70
C LYS A 150 -12.47 0.25 7.12
N ASN A 151 -13.36 -0.29 6.29
CA ASN A 151 -14.44 0.45 5.63
C ASN A 151 -13.95 1.68 4.85
N GLY A 152 -12.76 1.60 4.26
CA GLY A 152 -12.14 2.68 3.49
C GLY A 152 -11.62 3.86 4.32
N ARG A 153 -11.37 3.68 5.61
CA ARG A 153 -10.73 4.66 6.49
C ARG A 153 -9.52 4.04 7.19
N ILE A 154 -8.55 4.86 7.56
CA ILE A 154 -7.46 4.44 8.44
C ILE A 154 -8.07 4.02 9.78
N LYS A 155 -7.77 2.79 10.19
CA LYS A 155 -8.11 2.24 11.50
C LYS A 155 -6.94 2.37 12.47
N THR A 156 -5.75 1.97 12.03
CA THR A 156 -4.53 2.08 12.83
C THR A 156 -3.34 2.45 11.94
N ILE A 157 -2.39 3.17 12.53
CA ILE A 157 -1.08 3.43 11.96
C ILE A 157 -0.05 2.98 13.00
N GLN A 158 0.87 2.12 12.61
CA GLN A 158 1.88 1.57 13.49
C GLN A 158 3.22 1.52 12.79
N ARG A 159 4.27 1.93 13.51
CA ARG A 159 5.63 1.69 13.05
C ARG A 159 5.98 0.21 13.18
N LYS A 160 6.49 -0.41 12.11
CA LYS A 160 7.08 -1.76 12.20
C LYS A 160 8.34 -1.68 13.06
N LYS A 161 8.59 -2.72 13.88
CA LYS A 161 9.86 -2.83 14.60
C LYS A 161 10.98 -2.96 13.56
N ASP A 162 12.04 -2.16 13.72
CA ASP A 162 13.27 -2.33 12.94
C ASP A 162 13.76 -3.76 13.16
N THR A 163 13.78 -4.57 12.10
CA THR A 163 14.37 -5.92 12.15
C THR A 163 15.88 -5.90 11.91
N THR A 164 16.47 -4.71 11.78
CA THR A 164 17.91 -4.46 11.62
C THR A 164 18.62 -4.11 12.94
N GLU A 165 18.00 -4.38 14.09
CA GLU A 165 18.79 -4.73 15.27
C GLU A 165 19.37 -6.13 15.01
N ASP A 166 20.38 -6.18 14.14
CA ASP A 166 21.28 -7.32 14.06
C ASP A 166 21.81 -7.56 15.49
N ASN A 167 21.75 -8.82 15.90
CA ASN A 167 22.34 -9.27 17.16
C ASN A 167 23.82 -8.88 17.20
N ASP A 168 24.18 -8.01 18.14
CA ASP A 168 25.53 -8.01 18.72
C ASP A 168 25.72 -9.27 19.58
#